data_AF-A0A1F3NTL4-F1
#
_entry.id   AF-A0A1F3NTL4-F1
#
_cell.length_a   1.000
_cell.length_b   1.000
_cell.length_c   1.000
_cell.angle_alpha   90.00
_cell.angle_beta   90.00
_cell.angle_gamma   90.00
#
_symmetry.space_group_name_H-M   'P 1'
#
loop_
_entity.id
_entity.type
_entity.pdbx_description
1 polymer ?
#
loop_
_entity_poly.entity_id
_entity_poly.type
_entity_poly.pdbx_seq_one_letter_code
_entity_poly.pdbx_strand_id
1 'polypeptide(L)'
;MYFTRKLNQDFSITGFIPAIICLSIGALIWIFIGARAGLLAVSVFFVLYAGFSFWIYIRTRNISYLAASLWQLLFGFYLATRPRYLFIPMINSKITALITVFLLASTVWLFYLVFSKRAKWKGREVFELASISTEPLPDGFTERPRPVGRTDYSRGELIGFARFLSSNLIAMPYFEENRIVFVPVKMDDEFGYMFTPEKFRQNRSWIAFDFVGNVTVNISKKDYFGYKEELSFDQLCENLGKLFIGFMGYYRKGEADRIVYKLNELGLGLTY
;
A
#
# COMPACT_ATOMS: atom_id res chain seq x y z
N MET A 1 19.56 6.15 16.02
CA MET A 1 20.56 6.09 14.94
C MET A 1 20.28 7.25 13.99
N TYR A 2 21.24 8.13 13.72
CA TYR A 2 21.07 9.20 12.71
C TYR A 2 21.24 8.57 11.33
N PHE A 3 20.20 8.60 10.50
CA PHE A 3 20.18 7.94 9.19
C PHE A 3 20.09 8.99 8.08
N THR A 4 21.08 9.03 7.18
CA THR A 4 21.09 9.94 6.04
C THR A 4 20.21 9.36 4.92
N ARG A 5 19.11 10.05 4.60
CA ARG A 5 18.16 9.62 3.56
C ARG A 5 18.77 9.72 2.16
N LYS A 6 18.86 8.59 1.45
CA LYS A 6 19.35 8.46 0.08
C LYS A 6 18.25 8.60 -0.97
N LEU A 7 16.99 8.29 -0.66
CA LEU A 7 15.88 8.56 -1.59
C LEU A 7 15.44 10.03 -1.56
N ASN A 8 14.99 10.53 -2.72
CA ASN A 8 14.34 11.84 -2.84
C ASN A 8 13.06 11.90 -1.99
N GLN A 9 12.71 13.08 -1.47
CA GLN A 9 11.44 13.26 -0.76
C GLN A 9 10.28 13.14 -1.75
N ASP A 10 9.27 12.34 -1.39
CA ASP A 10 8.01 12.26 -2.15
C ASP A 10 6.95 13.08 -1.40
N PHE A 11 6.47 14.16 -2.01
CA PHE A 11 5.41 15.03 -1.48
C PHE A 11 4.08 14.74 -2.15
N SER A 12 3.64 13.51 -2.05
CA SER A 12 2.59 13.05 -2.90
C SER A 12 1.21 13.11 -2.25
N ILE A 13 0.35 13.89 -2.88
CA ILE A 13 -1.04 14.11 -2.46
C ILE A 13 -1.97 13.16 -3.23
N THR A 14 -1.40 12.21 -3.97
CA THR A 14 -2.08 11.33 -4.92
C THR A 14 -3.23 10.55 -4.30
N GLY A 15 -3.10 10.14 -3.04
CA GLY A 15 -4.16 9.47 -2.28
C GLY A 15 -5.39 10.33 -1.97
N PHE A 16 -5.27 11.66 -1.94
CA PHE A 16 -6.37 12.59 -1.68
C PHE A 16 -7.11 13.05 -2.95
N ILE A 17 -6.53 12.82 -4.13
CA ILE A 17 -7.11 13.24 -5.42
C ILE A 17 -8.57 12.75 -5.58
N PRO A 18 -8.92 11.47 -5.31
CA PRO A 18 -10.29 11.01 -5.46
C PRO A 18 -11.27 11.74 -4.53
N ALA A 19 -10.86 12.04 -3.29
CA ALA A 19 -11.69 12.75 -2.33
C ALA A 19 -11.91 14.21 -2.73
N ILE A 20 -10.86 14.89 -3.19
CA ILE A 20 -10.94 16.28 -3.67
C ILE A 20 -11.89 16.36 -4.87
N ILE A 21 -11.72 15.48 -5.87
CA ILE A 21 -12.59 15.43 -7.05
C ILE A 21 -14.05 15.19 -6.65
N CYS A 22 -14.32 14.24 -5.75
CA CYS A 22 -15.66 13.98 -5.26
C CYS A 22 -16.29 15.21 -4.60
N LEU A 23 -15.55 15.90 -3.72
CA LEU A 23 -16.06 17.07 -3.02
C LEU A 23 -16.30 18.24 -3.97
N SER A 24 -15.41 18.46 -4.94
CA SER A 24 -15.58 19.50 -5.97
C SER A 24 -16.81 19.24 -6.84
N ILE A 25 -16.99 18.00 -7.34
CA ILE A 25 -18.17 17.64 -8.14
C ILE A 25 -19.45 17.77 -7.28
N GLY A 26 -19.43 17.26 -6.06
CA GLY A 26 -20.56 17.37 -5.13
C GLY A 26 -20.95 18.82 -4.83
N ALA A 27 -19.96 19.70 -4.66
CA ALA A 27 -20.19 21.13 -4.45
C ALA A 27 -20.78 21.82 -5.68
N LEU A 28 -20.30 21.50 -6.88
CA LEU A 28 -20.87 22.03 -8.13
C LEU A 28 -22.34 21.59 -8.29
N ILE A 29 -22.64 20.31 -8.07
CA ILE A 29 -24.01 19.79 -8.13
C ILE A 29 -24.90 20.48 -7.08
N TRP A 30 -24.37 20.71 -5.87
CA TRP A 30 -25.09 21.46 -4.84
C TRP A 30 -25.46 22.86 -5.33
N ILE A 31 -24.50 23.61 -5.88
CA ILE A 31 -24.70 25.01 -6.30
C ILE A 31 -25.71 25.11 -7.45
N PHE A 32 -25.59 24.26 -8.47
CA PHE A 32 -26.39 24.39 -9.69
C PHE A 32 -27.73 23.64 -9.66
N ILE A 33 -27.82 22.51 -8.95
CA ILE A 33 -29.02 21.65 -8.93
C ILE A 33 -29.71 21.72 -7.56
N GLY A 34 -28.92 21.83 -6.49
CA GLY A 34 -29.41 21.99 -5.13
C GLY A 34 -28.80 21.00 -4.14
N ALA A 35 -28.93 21.32 -2.85
CA ALA A 35 -28.30 20.59 -1.75
C ALA A 35 -28.60 19.08 -1.73
N ARG A 36 -29.82 18.69 -2.13
CA ARG A 36 -30.22 17.28 -2.22
C ARG A 36 -29.35 16.54 -3.26
N ALA A 37 -29.35 16.99 -4.50
CA ALA A 37 -28.58 16.33 -5.56
C ALA A 37 -27.09 16.26 -5.23
N GLY A 38 -26.51 17.33 -4.65
CA GLY A 38 -25.10 17.36 -4.26
C GLY A 38 -24.75 16.30 -3.21
N LEU A 39 -25.56 16.19 -2.14
CA LEU A 39 -25.34 15.18 -1.09
C LEU A 39 -25.53 13.75 -1.59
N LEU A 40 -26.49 13.51 -2.49
CA LEU A 40 -26.67 12.19 -3.11
C LEU A 40 -25.47 11.80 -3.97
N ALA A 41 -24.93 12.72 -4.76
CA ALA A 41 -23.76 12.47 -5.58
C ALA A 41 -22.55 12.05 -4.71
N VAL A 42 -22.31 12.77 -3.62
CA VAL A 42 -21.25 12.43 -2.66
C VAL A 42 -21.54 11.07 -2.00
N SER A 43 -22.78 10.82 -1.57
CA SER A 43 -23.17 9.53 -0.99
C SER A 43 -22.88 8.36 -1.91
N VAL A 44 -23.32 8.43 -3.18
CA VAL A 44 -23.09 7.39 -4.19
C VAL A 44 -21.60 7.17 -4.42
N PHE A 45 -20.82 8.26 -4.52
CA PHE A 45 -19.37 8.16 -4.66
C PHE A 45 -18.73 7.37 -3.51
N PHE A 46 -19.08 7.69 -2.26
CA PHE A 46 -18.50 7.01 -1.10
C PHE A 46 -18.90 5.52 -1.02
N VAL A 47 -20.12 5.16 -1.46
CA VAL A 47 -20.54 3.75 -1.57
C VAL A 47 -19.72 3.01 -2.63
N LEU A 48 -19.51 3.62 -3.81
CA LEU A 48 -18.66 3.03 -4.86
C LEU A 48 -17.20 2.91 -4.39
N TYR A 49 -16.70 3.93 -3.69
CA TYR A 49 -15.34 3.94 -3.15
C TYR A 49 -15.15 2.91 -2.04
N ALA A 50 -16.17 2.64 -1.24
CA ALA A 50 -16.19 1.53 -0.29
C ALA A 50 -15.99 0.19 -0.99
N GLY A 51 -16.66 -0.03 -2.13
CA GLY A 51 -16.48 -1.23 -2.95
C GLY A 51 -15.05 -1.37 -3.48
N PHE A 52 -14.47 -0.26 -3.93
CA PHE A 52 -13.07 -0.22 -4.36
C PHE A 52 -12.11 -0.56 -3.21
N SER A 53 -12.24 0.07 -2.05
CA SER A 53 -11.41 -0.25 -0.87
C SER A 53 -11.57 -1.71 -0.41
N PHE A 54 -12.78 -2.28 -0.53
CA PHE A 54 -13.02 -3.69 -0.21
C PHE A 54 -12.32 -4.63 -1.19
N TRP A 55 -12.32 -4.30 -2.48
CA TRP A 55 -11.58 -5.05 -3.49
C TRP A 55 -10.07 -5.04 -3.20
N ILE A 56 -9.52 -3.91 -2.75
CA ILE A 56 -8.11 -3.83 -2.30
C ILE A 56 -7.89 -4.72 -1.07
N TYR A 57 -8.83 -4.76 -0.13
CA TYR A 57 -8.77 -5.67 1.01
C TYR A 57 -8.74 -7.14 0.58
N ILE A 58 -9.56 -7.56 -0.39
CA ILE A 58 -9.53 -8.95 -0.89
C ILE A 58 -8.13 -9.31 -1.41
N ARG A 59 -7.48 -8.36 -2.10
CA ARG A 59 -6.19 -8.56 -2.75
C ARG A 59 -5.01 -8.55 -1.77
N THR A 60 -5.02 -7.64 -0.80
CA THR A 60 -3.91 -7.43 0.16
C THR A 60 -4.12 -8.16 1.49
N ARG A 61 -5.37 -8.49 1.84
CA ARG A 61 -5.80 -8.95 3.16
C ARG A 61 -5.39 -8.02 4.31
N ASN A 62 -5.08 -6.76 4.02
CA ASN A 62 -4.72 -5.78 5.04
C ASN A 62 -5.97 -5.16 5.68
N ILE A 63 -6.01 -5.18 7.01
CA ILE A 63 -7.18 -4.77 7.81
C ILE A 63 -7.52 -3.27 7.65
N SER A 64 -6.57 -2.41 7.32
CA SER A 64 -6.86 -0.98 7.14
C SER A 64 -7.77 -0.71 5.95
N TYR A 65 -7.65 -1.49 4.87
CA TYR A 65 -8.54 -1.35 3.72
C TYR A 65 -9.96 -1.84 4.03
N LEU A 66 -10.10 -2.83 4.91
CA LEU A 66 -11.41 -3.24 5.42
C LEU A 66 -12.05 -2.15 6.29
N ALA A 67 -11.27 -1.57 7.21
CA ALA A 67 -11.73 -0.47 8.05
C ALA A 67 -12.12 0.77 7.21
N ALA A 68 -11.31 1.11 6.21
CA ALA A 68 -11.59 2.21 5.28
C ALA A 68 -12.86 1.96 4.48
N SER A 69 -13.04 0.76 3.93
CA SER A 69 -14.25 0.36 3.20
C SER A 69 -15.50 0.48 4.07
N LEU A 70 -15.47 -0.05 5.30
CA LEU A 70 -16.58 0.04 6.24
C LEU A 70 -16.93 1.49 6.58
N TRP A 71 -15.91 2.31 6.85
CA TRP A 71 -16.09 3.73 7.15
C TRP A 71 -16.71 4.49 5.97
N GLN A 72 -16.21 4.26 4.75
CA GLN A 72 -16.73 4.87 3.52
C GLN A 72 -18.19 4.48 3.25
N LEU A 73 -18.53 3.21 3.46
CA LEU A 73 -19.89 2.70 3.32
C LEU A 73 -20.84 3.38 4.31
N LEU A 74 -20.44 3.43 5.59
CA LEU A 74 -21.22 4.06 6.66
C LEU A 74 -21.38 5.56 6.43
N PHE A 75 -20.34 6.23 5.92
CA PHE A 75 -20.39 7.65 5.58
C PHE A 75 -21.35 7.90 4.41
N GLY A 76 -21.29 7.07 3.36
CA GLY A 76 -22.22 7.11 2.25
C GLY A 76 -23.68 6.97 2.71
N PHE A 77 -23.97 5.96 3.54
CA PHE A 77 -25.31 5.76 4.10
C PHE A 77 -25.74 6.87 5.07
N TYR A 78 -24.82 7.39 5.89
CA TYR A 78 -25.11 8.54 6.76
C TYR A 78 -25.62 9.74 5.95
N LEU A 79 -24.98 10.05 4.81
CA LEU A 79 -25.42 11.13 3.93
C LEU A 79 -26.79 10.84 3.28
N ALA A 80 -27.04 9.60 2.85
CA ALA A 80 -28.31 9.21 2.22
C ALA A 80 -29.51 9.22 3.19
N THR A 81 -29.26 8.96 4.47
CA THR A 81 -30.30 8.78 5.51
C THR A 81 -30.58 10.03 6.33
N ARG A 82 -30.01 11.20 5.97
CA ARG A 82 -30.20 12.45 6.73
C ARG A 82 -31.65 12.94 6.68
N PRO A 83 -32.32 13.20 7.83
CA PRO A 83 -33.75 13.53 7.90
C PRO A 83 -34.22 14.68 7.00
N ARG A 84 -33.39 15.72 6.85
CA ARG A 84 -33.71 16.93 6.08
C ARG A 84 -33.60 16.74 4.55
N TYR A 85 -32.89 15.69 4.12
CA TYR A 85 -32.55 15.42 2.72
C TYR A 85 -32.84 13.97 2.34
N LEU A 86 -33.80 13.34 3.04
CA LEU A 86 -34.14 11.92 2.91
C LEU A 86 -34.40 11.57 1.43
N PHE A 87 -33.58 10.70 0.86
CA PHE A 87 -33.84 10.14 -0.48
C PHE A 87 -34.76 8.92 -0.43
N ILE A 88 -34.79 8.24 0.73
CA ILE A 88 -35.60 7.06 0.98
C ILE A 88 -36.65 7.46 2.04
N PRO A 89 -37.91 7.73 1.65
CA PRO A 89 -38.97 8.26 2.52
C PRO A 89 -39.28 7.46 3.80
N MET A 90 -38.79 6.23 3.91
CA MET A 90 -39.15 5.24 4.94
C MET A 90 -38.10 5.01 6.03
N ILE A 91 -37.01 5.77 6.08
CA ILE A 91 -35.94 5.52 7.05
C ILE A 91 -36.29 6.12 8.41
N ASN A 92 -36.48 5.24 9.39
CA ASN A 92 -36.71 5.57 10.79
C ASN A 92 -35.51 6.35 11.37
N SER A 93 -35.76 7.41 12.13
CA SER A 93 -34.72 8.21 12.81
C SER A 93 -33.77 7.38 13.68
N LYS A 94 -34.25 6.26 14.22
CA LYS A 94 -33.43 5.29 14.98
C LYS A 94 -32.35 4.62 14.12
N ILE A 95 -32.63 4.35 12.84
CA ILE A 95 -31.67 3.75 11.91
C ILE A 95 -30.54 4.75 11.61
N THR A 96 -30.88 6.01 11.34
CA THR A 96 -29.88 7.07 11.13
C THR A 96 -29.00 7.28 12.37
N ALA A 97 -29.58 7.23 13.57
CA ALA A 97 -28.82 7.29 14.82
C ALA A 97 -27.86 6.11 14.94
N LEU A 98 -28.31 4.88 14.65
CA LEU A 98 -27.49 3.68 14.68
C LEU A 98 -26.31 3.76 13.68
N ILE A 99 -26.56 4.19 12.45
CA ILE A 99 -25.50 4.42 11.43
C ILE A 99 -24.48 5.44 11.95
N THR A 100 -24.94 6.50 12.61
CA THR A 100 -24.06 7.53 13.18
C THR A 100 -23.15 6.95 14.26
N VAL A 101 -23.67 6.11 15.16
CA VAL A 101 -22.87 5.44 16.19
C VAL A 101 -21.81 4.53 15.56
N PHE A 102 -22.17 3.72 14.57
CA PHE A 102 -21.21 2.87 13.86
C PHE A 102 -20.18 3.68 13.07
N LEU A 103 -20.59 4.80 12.48
CA LEU A 103 -19.67 5.71 11.78
C LEU A 103 -18.62 6.28 12.76
N LEU A 104 -19.03 6.70 13.96
CA LEU A 104 -18.09 7.18 14.98
C LEU A 104 -17.14 6.06 15.43
N ALA A 105 -17.66 4.87 15.72
CA ALA A 105 -16.83 3.72 16.11
C ALA A 105 -15.82 3.33 15.01
N SER A 106 -16.25 3.27 13.75
CA SER A 106 -15.37 2.98 12.61
C SER A 106 -14.34 4.09 12.36
N THR A 107 -14.68 5.34 12.67
CA THR A 107 -13.74 6.48 12.58
C THR A 107 -12.59 6.30 13.58
N VAL A 108 -12.90 5.96 14.84
CA VAL A 108 -11.87 5.68 15.86
C VAL A 108 -10.98 4.51 15.44
N TRP A 109 -11.58 3.44 14.92
CA TRP A 109 -10.84 2.27 14.44
C TRP A 109 -9.90 2.62 13.27
N LEU A 110 -10.39 3.39 12.30
CA LEU A 110 -9.59 3.85 11.17
C LEU A 110 -8.40 4.71 11.62
N PHE A 111 -8.63 5.67 12.52
CA PHE A 111 -7.56 6.51 13.07
C PHE A 111 -6.51 5.68 13.80
N TYR A 112 -6.91 4.71 14.63
CA TYR A 112 -5.96 3.80 15.27
C TYR A 112 -5.05 3.09 14.24
N LEU A 113 -5.60 2.61 13.12
CA LEU A 113 -4.82 1.93 12.07
C LEU A 113 -3.90 2.87 11.29
N VAL A 114 -4.30 4.13 11.10
CA VAL A 114 -3.46 5.16 10.47
C VAL A 114 -2.29 5.53 11.39
N PHE A 115 -2.56 5.85 12.66
CA PHE A 115 -1.52 6.26 13.62
C PHE A 115 -0.56 5.12 13.98
N SER A 116 -1.04 3.87 13.97
CA SER A 116 -0.17 2.69 14.13
C SER A 116 0.62 2.32 12.86
N LYS A 117 0.55 3.14 11.79
CA LYS A 117 1.22 2.92 10.49
C LYS A 117 0.87 1.57 9.82
N ARG A 118 -0.27 0.98 10.20
CA ARG A 118 -0.78 -0.28 9.63
C ARG A 118 -1.43 -0.08 8.26
N ALA A 119 -1.85 1.15 7.96
CA ALA A 119 -2.42 1.55 6.68
C ALA A 119 -1.39 2.00 5.62
N LYS A 120 -0.09 1.95 5.96
CA LYS A 120 0.97 2.52 5.13
C LYS A 120 1.69 1.44 4.31
N TRP A 121 1.81 1.67 3.00
CA TRP A 121 2.73 0.94 2.12
C TRP A 121 4.20 1.23 2.44
N LYS A 122 5.00 0.16 2.58
CA LYS A 122 6.37 0.21 3.10
C LYS A 122 7.44 -0.01 2.02
N GLY A 123 7.09 0.09 0.73
CA GLY A 123 8.05 -0.13 -0.35
C GLY A 123 9.20 0.88 -0.32
N ARG A 124 8.95 2.12 0.10
CA ARG A 124 10.00 3.14 0.23
C ARG A 124 11.03 2.76 1.30
N GLU A 125 10.56 2.28 2.45
CA GLU A 125 11.38 1.78 3.55
C GLU A 125 12.23 0.59 3.13
N VAL A 126 11.68 -0.30 2.30
CA VAL A 126 12.43 -1.42 1.70
C VAL A 126 13.60 -0.92 0.85
N PHE A 127 13.35 0.04 -0.05
CA PHE A 127 14.41 0.62 -0.90
C PHE A 127 15.45 1.40 -0.09
N GLU A 128 15.02 2.09 0.97
CA GLU A 128 15.92 2.84 1.83
C GLU A 128 16.83 1.89 2.62
N LEU A 129 16.27 0.82 3.23
CA LEU A 129 17.06 -0.20 3.95
C LEU A 129 18.06 -0.90 3.04
N ALA A 130 17.70 -1.18 1.78
CA ALA A 130 18.61 -1.78 0.82
C ALA A 130 19.76 -0.82 0.44
N SER A 131 19.50 0.49 0.45
CA SER A 131 20.48 1.49 0.00
C SER A 131 21.53 1.88 1.07
N ILE A 132 21.31 1.56 2.35
CA ILE A 132 22.14 2.04 3.48
C ILE A 132 23.63 1.81 3.23
N SER A 133 24.00 0.56 2.92
CA SER A 133 25.38 0.13 2.69
C SER A 133 25.80 0.14 1.22
N THR A 134 25.03 0.79 0.34
CA THR A 134 25.35 0.85 -1.09
C THR A 134 26.21 2.08 -1.38
N GLU A 135 27.36 1.88 -2.00
CA GLU A 135 28.29 2.95 -2.36
C GLU A 135 27.88 3.64 -3.67
N PRO A 136 28.17 4.93 -3.85
CA PRO A 136 27.96 5.61 -5.12
C PRO A 136 28.88 5.04 -6.22
N LEU A 137 28.33 4.82 -7.42
CA LEU A 137 29.08 4.39 -8.60
C LEU A 137 28.50 5.09 -9.85
N PRO A 138 29.30 5.93 -10.54
CA PRO A 138 28.86 6.58 -11.77
C PRO A 138 28.49 5.58 -12.86
N ASP A 139 27.41 5.85 -13.60
CA ASP A 139 26.91 5.04 -14.72
C ASP A 139 26.70 3.55 -14.38
N GLY A 140 26.26 3.29 -13.14
CA GLY A 140 26.12 1.92 -12.62
C GLY A 140 24.87 1.17 -13.08
N PHE A 141 23.88 1.82 -13.71
CA PHE A 141 22.57 1.21 -13.97
C PHE A 141 22.63 0.14 -15.07
N THR A 142 21.99 -1.01 -14.82
CA THR A 142 21.76 -2.03 -15.85
C THR A 142 20.32 -2.53 -15.80
N GLU A 143 19.74 -2.93 -16.93
CA GLU A 143 18.38 -3.50 -16.96
C GLU A 143 18.33 -5.00 -16.62
N ARG A 144 19.48 -5.61 -16.31
CA ARG A 144 19.58 -7.07 -16.17
C ARG A 144 19.27 -7.49 -14.73
N PRO A 145 18.31 -8.41 -14.51
CA PRO A 145 18.10 -8.99 -13.19
C PRO A 145 19.34 -9.72 -12.66
N ARG A 146 19.60 -9.61 -11.36
CA ARG A 146 20.77 -10.19 -10.69
C ARG A 146 20.37 -11.34 -9.77
N PRO A 147 21.02 -12.52 -9.86
CA PRO A 147 20.92 -13.54 -8.83
C PRO A 147 21.68 -13.07 -7.58
N VAL A 148 21.04 -13.15 -6.42
CA VAL A 148 21.61 -12.61 -5.16
C VAL A 148 22.04 -13.70 -4.19
N GLY A 149 21.40 -14.87 -4.24
CA GLY A 149 21.78 -15.98 -3.39
C GLY A 149 20.72 -17.07 -3.34
N ARG A 150 20.94 -18.02 -2.42
CA ARG A 150 20.04 -19.14 -2.17
C ARG A 150 19.65 -19.17 -0.69
N THR A 151 18.43 -19.56 -0.40
CA THR A 151 17.95 -19.79 0.96
C THR A 151 16.98 -20.96 0.99
N ASP A 152 17.05 -21.76 2.07
CA ASP A 152 16.23 -22.95 2.20
C ASP A 152 14.86 -22.59 2.81
N TYR A 153 13.80 -23.07 2.17
CA TYR A 153 12.43 -22.97 2.66
C TYR A 153 11.54 -23.97 1.93
N SER A 154 10.43 -24.32 2.59
CA SER A 154 9.33 -25.05 1.97
C SER A 154 8.44 -24.11 1.15
N ARG A 155 7.72 -24.68 0.18
CA ARG A 155 6.69 -23.97 -0.58
C ARG A 155 5.61 -23.36 0.33
N GLY A 156 5.24 -24.06 1.40
CA GLY A 156 4.27 -23.58 2.38
C GLY A 156 4.76 -22.33 3.14
N GLU A 157 6.01 -22.33 3.59
CA GLU A 157 6.63 -21.16 4.23
C GLU A 157 6.69 -19.98 3.27
N LEU A 158 7.04 -20.18 1.99
CA LEU A 158 7.11 -19.09 1.02
C LEU A 158 5.73 -18.47 0.74
N ILE A 159 4.68 -19.30 0.64
CA ILE A 159 3.30 -18.82 0.48
C ILE A 159 2.84 -18.07 1.75
N GLY A 160 3.19 -18.58 2.93
CA GLY A 160 2.90 -17.91 4.21
C GLY A 160 3.59 -16.54 4.30
N PHE A 161 4.87 -16.49 3.93
CA PHE A 161 5.66 -15.27 3.86
C PHE A 161 5.05 -14.26 2.88
N ALA A 162 4.62 -14.73 1.70
CA ALA A 162 3.94 -13.90 0.71
C ALA A 162 2.66 -13.25 1.26
N ARG A 163 1.84 -14.02 1.97
CA ARG A 163 0.63 -13.50 2.63
C ARG A 163 1.00 -12.46 3.68
N PHE A 164 1.99 -12.74 4.52
CA PHE A 164 2.49 -11.82 5.54
C PHE A 164 2.96 -10.47 4.94
N LEU A 165 3.76 -10.52 3.87
CA LEU A 165 4.23 -9.30 3.21
C LEU A 165 3.07 -8.48 2.63
N SER A 166 2.08 -9.15 2.02
CA SER A 166 0.90 -8.49 1.45
C SER A 166 0.01 -7.84 2.52
N SER A 167 -0.25 -8.56 3.63
CA SER A 167 -1.12 -8.09 4.69
C SER A 167 -0.51 -6.94 5.49
N ASN A 168 0.81 -6.78 5.44
CA ASN A 168 1.53 -5.68 6.08
C ASN A 168 1.93 -4.55 5.11
N LEU A 169 1.46 -4.63 3.85
CA LEU A 169 1.72 -3.65 2.79
C LEU A 169 3.22 -3.43 2.54
N ILE A 170 4.01 -4.50 2.63
CA ILE A 170 5.47 -4.45 2.41
C ILE A 170 5.76 -4.68 0.92
N ALA A 171 5.22 -5.76 0.38
CA ALA A 171 5.35 -6.11 -1.03
C ALA A 171 4.11 -6.87 -1.51
N MET A 172 3.74 -6.65 -2.76
CA MET A 172 2.65 -7.36 -3.42
C MET A 172 3.18 -8.66 -4.03
N PRO A 173 2.63 -9.83 -3.67
CA PRO A 173 3.04 -11.10 -4.25
C PRO A 173 2.31 -11.39 -5.56
N TYR A 174 3.06 -11.92 -6.53
CA TYR A 174 2.57 -12.50 -7.78
C TYR A 174 3.02 -13.95 -7.84
N PHE A 175 2.05 -14.86 -7.96
CA PHE A 175 2.31 -16.30 -7.97
C PHE A 175 2.55 -16.73 -9.42
N GLU A 176 3.74 -17.22 -9.71
CA GLU A 176 4.08 -17.87 -10.98
C GLU A 176 4.21 -19.39 -10.77
N GLU A 177 4.34 -20.15 -11.86
CA GLU A 177 4.37 -21.62 -11.82
C GLU A 177 5.53 -22.18 -10.97
N ASN A 178 6.69 -21.53 -11.01
CA ASN A 178 7.93 -22.02 -10.37
C ASN A 178 8.50 -21.09 -9.29
N ARG A 179 7.86 -19.94 -9.06
CA ARG A 179 8.38 -18.90 -8.16
C ARG A 179 7.30 -17.95 -7.69
N ILE A 180 7.59 -17.19 -6.64
CA ILE A 180 6.77 -16.08 -6.18
C ILE A 180 7.57 -14.79 -6.35
N VAL A 181 6.96 -13.80 -7.00
CA VAL A 181 7.57 -12.50 -7.26
C VAL A 181 6.97 -11.46 -6.32
N PHE A 182 7.82 -10.80 -5.55
CA PHE A 182 7.47 -9.75 -4.61
C PHE A 182 7.78 -8.39 -5.23
N VAL A 183 6.78 -7.53 -5.28
CA VAL A 183 6.91 -6.17 -5.80
C VAL A 183 6.77 -5.19 -4.63
N PRO A 184 7.85 -4.54 -4.15
CA PRO A 184 7.76 -3.49 -3.14
C PRO A 184 6.98 -2.29 -3.72
N VAL A 185 5.87 -1.94 -3.08
CA VAL A 185 4.98 -0.87 -3.55
C VAL A 185 5.25 0.40 -2.73
N LYS A 186 5.63 1.48 -3.41
CA LYS A 186 5.73 2.83 -2.82
C LYS A 186 4.33 3.47 -2.78
N MET A 187 4.10 4.32 -1.77
CA MET A 187 2.96 5.23 -1.80
C MET A 187 3.04 6.05 -3.10
N ASP A 188 1.92 6.21 -3.81
CA ASP A 188 1.70 6.84 -5.15
C ASP A 188 1.54 5.91 -6.33
N ASP A 189 2.24 4.79 -6.30
CA ASP A 189 2.18 3.84 -7.39
C ASP A 189 1.23 2.68 -7.04
N GLU A 190 0.73 2.67 -5.80
CA GLU A 190 -0.22 1.71 -5.21
C GLU A 190 -1.44 1.39 -6.10
N PHE A 191 -2.07 2.41 -6.69
CA PHE A 191 -3.21 2.19 -7.59
C PHE A 191 -2.77 1.65 -8.96
N GLY A 192 -1.62 2.08 -9.48
CA GLY A 192 -1.03 1.55 -10.71
C GLY A 192 -0.68 0.06 -10.63
N TYR A 193 -0.21 -0.42 -9.47
CA TYR A 193 0.02 -1.85 -9.24
C TYR A 193 -1.27 -2.68 -9.27
N MET A 194 -2.41 -2.06 -8.95
CA MET A 194 -3.66 -2.77 -8.82
C MET A 194 -4.40 -2.91 -10.14
N PHE A 195 -4.42 -1.89 -11.00
CA PHE A 195 -5.16 -1.97 -12.27
C PHE A 195 -4.45 -2.71 -13.40
N THR A 196 -3.12 -2.88 -13.34
CA THR A 196 -2.34 -3.45 -14.44
C THR A 196 -1.44 -4.61 -13.97
N PRO A 197 -2.00 -5.80 -13.70
CA PRO A 197 -1.22 -6.96 -13.24
C PRO A 197 -0.32 -7.52 -14.34
N GLU A 198 -0.72 -7.49 -15.62
CA GLU A 198 0.05 -8.13 -16.70
C GLU A 198 1.36 -7.41 -17.05
N LYS A 199 1.43 -6.09 -16.83
CA LYS A 199 2.64 -5.29 -17.05
C LYS A 199 3.56 -5.24 -15.83
N PHE A 200 3.36 -6.11 -14.82
CA PHE A 200 4.07 -6.01 -13.54
C PHE A 200 5.61 -6.11 -13.65
N ARG A 201 6.15 -6.71 -14.71
CA ARG A 201 7.60 -6.83 -14.92
C ARG A 201 8.21 -5.63 -15.66
N GLN A 202 7.42 -4.96 -16.49
CA GLN A 202 7.89 -3.84 -17.29
C GLN A 202 7.89 -2.60 -16.40
N ASN A 203 9.07 -2.01 -16.21
CA ASN A 203 9.28 -0.78 -15.42
C ASN A 203 9.01 -0.88 -13.90
N ARG A 204 9.15 -2.06 -13.29
CA ARG A 204 8.97 -2.23 -11.83
C ARG A 204 10.10 -3.03 -11.20
N SER A 205 10.48 -2.64 -10.00
CA SER A 205 11.41 -3.42 -9.19
C SER A 205 10.71 -4.62 -8.56
N TRP A 206 11.39 -5.75 -8.51
CA TRP A 206 10.85 -6.98 -7.98
C TRP A 206 11.92 -7.89 -7.42
N ILE A 207 11.52 -8.76 -6.49
CA ILE A 207 12.34 -9.80 -5.87
C ILE A 207 11.62 -11.13 -6.08
N ALA A 208 12.24 -12.07 -6.77
CA ALA A 208 11.68 -13.37 -7.06
C ALA A 208 12.35 -14.47 -6.23
N PHE A 209 11.53 -15.30 -5.59
CA PHE A 209 11.92 -16.48 -4.82
C PHE A 209 11.38 -17.72 -5.56
N ASP A 210 12.27 -18.56 -6.08
CA ASP A 210 11.85 -19.80 -6.73
C ASP A 210 11.57 -20.93 -5.74
N PHE A 211 10.87 -21.99 -6.15
CA PHE A 211 10.58 -23.10 -5.24
C PHE A 211 11.80 -23.98 -4.92
N VAL A 212 12.98 -23.69 -5.48
CA VAL A 212 14.25 -24.39 -5.26
C VAL A 212 15.15 -23.64 -4.26
N GLY A 213 14.80 -22.39 -3.93
CA GLY A 213 15.50 -21.54 -2.98
C GLY A 213 16.28 -20.37 -3.58
N ASN A 214 16.37 -20.24 -4.90
CA ASN A 214 17.13 -19.15 -5.54
C ASN A 214 16.36 -17.83 -5.46
N VAL A 215 17.11 -16.75 -5.25
CA VAL A 215 16.59 -15.39 -5.17
C VAL A 215 17.17 -14.53 -6.28
N THR A 216 16.28 -13.91 -7.06
CA THR A 216 16.64 -13.00 -8.15
C THR A 216 16.03 -11.62 -7.89
N VAL A 217 16.78 -10.56 -8.16
CA VAL A 217 16.34 -9.18 -7.96
C VAL A 217 16.40 -8.41 -9.28
N ASN A 218 15.42 -7.54 -9.48
CA ASN A 218 15.42 -6.55 -10.54
C ASN A 218 15.05 -5.20 -9.95
N ILE A 219 15.75 -4.14 -10.35
CA ILE A 219 15.42 -2.77 -9.97
C ILE A 219 15.08 -1.99 -11.24
N SER A 220 13.91 -1.36 -11.25
CA SER A 220 13.48 -0.59 -12.42
C SER A 220 14.29 0.68 -12.56
N LYS A 221 14.38 1.17 -13.81
CA LYS A 221 14.94 2.48 -14.12
C LYS A 221 14.31 3.58 -13.27
N LYS A 222 12.97 3.57 -13.15
CA LYS A 222 12.19 4.53 -12.35
C LYS A 222 12.60 4.52 -10.88
N ASP A 223 12.81 3.34 -10.29
CA ASP A 223 13.15 3.23 -8.88
C ASP A 223 14.62 3.57 -8.61
N TYR A 224 15.53 3.19 -9.52
CA TYR A 224 16.95 3.52 -9.45
C TYR A 224 17.21 5.03 -9.54
N PHE A 225 16.57 5.73 -10.48
CA PHE A 225 16.72 7.19 -10.56
C PHE A 225 15.94 7.95 -9.47
N GLY A 226 15.26 7.24 -8.56
CA GLY A 226 14.64 7.83 -7.37
C GLY A 226 15.63 8.17 -6.24
N TYR A 227 16.87 7.67 -6.31
CA TYR A 227 17.94 8.00 -5.38
C TYR A 227 18.56 9.37 -5.69
N LYS A 228 19.06 10.05 -4.64
CA LYS A 228 19.75 11.35 -4.75
C LYS A 228 21.12 11.25 -5.42
N GLU A 229 21.72 10.08 -5.31
CA GLU A 229 23.06 9.77 -5.82
C GLU A 229 22.95 8.53 -6.71
N GLU A 230 23.84 8.42 -7.69
CA GLU A 230 23.96 7.20 -8.51
C GLU A 230 24.61 6.10 -7.66
N LEU A 231 23.77 5.20 -7.13
CA LEU A 231 24.21 4.08 -6.31
C LEU A 231 24.68 2.91 -7.17
N SER A 232 25.66 2.13 -6.70
CA SER A 232 26.03 0.88 -7.37
C SER A 232 24.83 -0.06 -7.54
N PHE A 233 24.41 -0.28 -8.79
CA PHE A 233 23.25 -1.10 -9.12
C PHE A 233 23.39 -2.53 -8.63
N ASP A 234 24.58 -3.11 -8.78
CA ASP A 234 24.88 -4.48 -8.38
C ASP A 234 24.80 -4.64 -6.86
N GLN A 235 25.44 -3.74 -6.12
CA GLN A 235 25.35 -3.73 -4.66
C GLN A 235 23.92 -3.47 -4.19
N LEU A 236 23.17 -2.59 -4.86
CA LEU A 236 21.79 -2.32 -4.50
C LEU A 236 20.89 -3.55 -4.70
N CYS A 237 21.04 -4.25 -5.83
CA CYS A 237 20.33 -5.51 -6.09
C CYS A 237 20.70 -6.57 -5.05
N GLU A 238 21.99 -6.70 -4.75
CA GLU A 238 22.49 -7.64 -3.75
C GLU A 238 21.95 -7.34 -2.35
N ASN A 239 21.98 -6.07 -1.92
CA ASN A 239 21.47 -5.64 -0.62
C ASN A 239 19.95 -5.85 -0.52
N LEU A 240 19.21 -5.58 -1.60
CA LEU A 240 17.76 -5.81 -1.64
C LEU A 240 17.42 -7.30 -1.55
N GLY A 241 18.16 -8.18 -2.23
CA GLY A 241 17.95 -9.63 -2.12
C GLY A 241 18.34 -10.16 -0.74
N LYS A 242 19.48 -9.72 -0.18
CA LYS A 242 19.88 -10.05 1.21
C LYS A 242 18.85 -9.60 2.23
N LEU A 243 18.25 -8.42 2.04
CA LEU A 243 17.18 -7.91 2.91
C LEU A 243 15.97 -8.86 2.92
N PHE A 244 15.48 -9.28 1.76
CA PHE A 244 14.35 -10.21 1.66
C PHE A 244 14.69 -11.62 2.16
N ILE A 245 15.91 -12.11 1.92
CA ILE A 245 16.40 -13.36 2.52
C ILE A 245 16.38 -13.25 4.05
N GLY A 246 16.83 -12.11 4.61
CA GLY A 246 16.76 -11.82 6.03
C GLY A 246 15.32 -11.79 6.56
N PHE A 247 14.40 -11.17 5.82
CA PHE A 247 12.97 -11.17 6.15
C PHE A 247 12.38 -12.58 6.16
N MET A 248 12.73 -13.41 5.18
CA MET A 248 12.33 -14.82 5.17
C MET A 248 12.87 -15.56 6.40
N GLY A 249 14.13 -15.30 6.77
CA GLY A 249 14.74 -15.83 7.99
C GLY A 249 13.98 -15.45 9.26
N TYR A 250 13.58 -14.18 9.41
CA TYR A 250 12.75 -13.74 10.54
C TYR A 250 11.37 -14.40 10.55
N TYR A 251 10.73 -14.49 9.38
CA TYR A 251 9.42 -15.12 9.25
C TYR A 251 9.45 -16.59 9.69
N ARG A 252 10.44 -17.36 9.21
CA ARG A 252 10.61 -18.79 9.56
C ARG A 252 10.86 -19.01 11.06
N LYS A 253 11.51 -18.05 11.73
CA LYS A 253 11.77 -18.10 13.18
C LYS A 253 10.58 -17.66 14.03
N GLY A 254 9.44 -17.30 13.42
CA GLY A 254 8.30 -16.73 14.14
C GLY A 254 8.51 -15.29 14.60
N GLU A 255 9.54 -14.61 14.10
CA GLU A 255 9.91 -13.25 14.48
C GLU A 255 9.46 -12.21 13.43
N ALA A 256 8.34 -12.48 12.74
CA ALA A 256 7.88 -11.67 11.61
C ALA A 256 7.63 -10.20 11.99
N ASP A 257 7.24 -9.92 13.24
CA ASP A 257 7.07 -8.56 13.75
C ASP A 257 8.35 -7.72 13.71
N ARG A 258 9.53 -8.35 13.77
CA ARG A 258 10.82 -7.66 13.61
C ARG A 258 10.97 -7.01 12.23
N ILE A 259 10.36 -7.61 11.20
CA ILE A 259 10.35 -7.06 9.83
C ILE A 259 9.60 -5.72 9.84
N VAL A 260 8.40 -5.70 10.43
CA VAL A 260 7.56 -4.51 10.51
C VAL A 260 8.22 -3.44 11.38
N TYR A 261 8.79 -3.84 12.52
CA TYR A 261 9.52 -2.94 13.41
C TYR A 261 10.69 -2.24 12.68
N LYS A 262 11.56 -3.01 12.00
CA LYS A 262 12.70 -2.46 11.24
C LYS A 262 12.28 -1.47 10.17
N LEU A 263 11.21 -1.76 9.44
CA LEU A 263 10.68 -0.83 8.43
C LEU A 263 10.13 0.44 9.07
N ASN A 264 9.38 0.31 10.17
CA ASN A 264 8.79 1.47 10.87
C ASN A 264 9.83 2.35 11.57
N GLU A 265 10.94 1.76 12.04
CA GLU A 265 12.03 2.45 12.76
C GLU A 265 12.74 3.50 11.89
N LEU A 266 12.75 3.32 10.56
CA LEU A 266 13.29 4.32 9.64
C LEU A 266 12.57 5.67 9.74
N GLY A 267 11.38 5.71 10.33
CA GLY A 267 10.63 6.96 10.54
C GLY A 267 10.22 7.65 9.24
N LEU A 268 10.26 6.94 8.11
CA LEU A 268 9.80 7.46 6.83
C LEU A 268 8.28 7.45 6.88
N GLY A 269 7.61 8.61 6.78
CA GLY A 269 6.14 8.74 6.68
C GLY A 269 5.52 9.78 7.61
N LEU A 270 4.53 10.53 7.08
CA LEU A 270 3.67 11.58 7.67
C LEU A 270 4.32 12.54 8.71
N THR A 271 5.64 12.61 8.77
CA THR A 271 6.36 13.67 9.46
C THR A 271 6.52 14.82 8.48
N TYR A 272 5.67 15.83 8.69
CA TYR A 272 5.92 17.21 8.28
C TYR A 272 7.30 17.66 8.76
#